data_AF-A0A246AGI3-F1
#
_entry.id   AF-A0A246AGI3-F1
#
_cell.length_a   1.000
_cell.length_b   1.000
_cell.length_c   1.000
_cell.angle_alpha   90.00
_cell.angle_beta   90.00
_cell.angle_gamma   90.00
#
_symmetry.space_group_name_H-M   'P 1'
#
loop_
_entity.id
_entity.type
_entity.pdbx_description
1 polymer ?
#
loop_
_entity_poly.entity_id
_entity_poly.type
_entity_poly.pdbx_seq_one_letter_code
_entity_poly.pdbx_strand_id
1 'polypeptide(L)' 'MFLIVISIPIYTLAIVAMFYMDTFFKALMFLVLLLAVTFILFLFIDYPLPSALSVLSMMLLKRLKRILIIN' A
#
# COMPACT_ATOMS: atom_id res chain seq x y z
N MET A 1 -13.26 0.86 -12.83
CA MET A 1 -14.56 0.66 -12.13
C MET A 1 -14.59 -0.62 -11.31
N PHE A 2 -14.26 -1.78 -11.88
CA PHE A 2 -14.26 -3.08 -11.18
C PHE A 2 -13.39 -3.14 -9.91
N LEU A 3 -12.16 -2.62 -9.98
CA LEU A 3 -11.24 -2.58 -8.82
C LEU A 3 -11.81 -1.79 -7.63
N ILE A 4 -12.45 -0.64 -7.87
CA ILE A 4 -13.04 0.18 -6.80
C ILE A 4 -14.17 -0.58 -6.11
N VAL A 5 -15.02 -1.27 -6.89
CA VAL A 5 -16.14 -2.07 -6.37
C VAL A 5 -15.66 -3.22 -5.47
N ILE A 6 -14.48 -3.78 -5.75
CA ILE A 6 -13.91 -4.88 -4.97
C ILE A 6 -13.05 -4.37 -3.80
N SER A 7 -12.32 -3.28 -3.98
CA SER A 7 -11.47 -2.72 -2.93
C SER A 7 -12.30 -2.19 -1.76
N ILE A 8 -13.42 -1.49 -2.02
CA ILE A 8 -14.26 -0.91 -0.95
C ILE A 8 -14.64 -1.95 0.12
N PRO A 9 -15.31 -3.09 -0.20
CA PRO A 9 -15.70 -4.06 0.81
C PRO A 9 -14.50 -4.73 1.51
N ILE A 10 -13.37 -4.92 0.80
CA ILE A 10 -12.13 -5.46 1.39
C ILE A 10 -11.57 -4.51 2.46
N TYR A 11 -11.50 -3.21 2.16
CA TYR A 11 -11.04 -2.22 3.13
C TYR A 11 -12.02 -2.04 4.28
N THR A 12 -13.34 -2.13 4.04
CA THR A 12 -14.33 -2.12 5.12
C THR A 12 -14.16 -3.31 6.06
N LEU A 13 -14.03 -4.52 5.52
CA LEU A 13 -13.74 -5.73 6.32
C LEU A 13 -12.41 -5.61 7.05
N ALA A 14 -11.40 -5.00 6.43
CA ALA A 14 -10.11 -4.81 7.06
C ALA A 14 -10.16 -3.85 8.25
N ILE A 15 -10.91 -2.74 8.13
CA ILE A 15 -11.15 -1.79 9.22
C ILE A 15 -11.90 -2.49 10.36
N VAL A 16 -12.95 -3.25 10.06
CA VAL A 16 -13.68 -4.03 11.05
C VAL A 16 -12.73 -5.02 11.73
N ALA A 17 -11.91 -5.76 10.98
CA ALA A 17 -10.94 -6.71 11.52
C ALA A 17 -9.91 -6.05 12.46
N MET A 18 -9.48 -4.81 12.17
CA MET A 18 -8.55 -4.07 13.04
C MET A 18 -9.13 -3.82 14.43
N PHE A 19 -10.45 -3.60 14.56
CA PHE A 19 -11.10 -3.42 15.87
C PHE A 19 -11.16 -4.71 16.70
N TYR A 20 -11.03 -5.87 16.05
CA TYR A 20 -10.99 -7.18 16.72
C TYR A 20 -9.57 -7.67 17.02
N MET A 21 -8.52 -6.90 16.68
CA MET A 21 -7.14 -7.29 16.99
C MET A 21 -6.70 -6.78 18.36
N ASP A 22 -6.18 -7.70 19.19
CA ASP A 22 -5.70 -7.41 20.55
C ASP A 22 -4.58 -6.36 20.64
N THR A 23 -3.79 -6.21 19.56
CA THR A 23 -2.63 -5.31 19.58
C THR A 23 -2.59 -4.41 18.35
N PHE A 24 -2.26 -3.15 18.59
CA PHE A 24 -2.06 -2.14 17.53
C PHE A 24 -1.02 -2.59 16.50
N PHE A 25 0.03 -3.29 16.95
CA PHE A 25 1.08 -3.79 16.07
C PHE A 25 0.57 -4.84 15.06
N LYS A 26 -0.33 -5.74 15.49
CA LYS A 26 -0.97 -6.72 14.58
C LYS A 26 -1.88 -6.01 13.57
N ALA A 27 -2.66 -5.02 14.02
CA ALA A 27 -3.51 -4.22 13.16
C ALA A 27 -2.67 -3.49 12.08
N LEU A 28 -1.56 -2.88 12.49
CA LEU A 28 -0.65 -2.18 11.58
C LEU A 28 0.02 -3.14 10.57
N MET A 29 0.48 -4.31 10.99
CA MET A 29 0.98 -5.34 10.07
C MET A 29 -0.08 -5.78 9.06
N PHE A 30 -1.32 -5.98 9.51
CA PHE A 30 -2.42 -6.38 8.66
C PHE A 30 -2.75 -5.31 7.61
N LEU A 31 -2.74 -4.03 7.99
CA LEU A 31 -2.94 -2.91 7.06
C LEU A 31 -1.81 -2.82 6.02
N VAL A 32 -0.55 -3.02 6.43
CA VAL A 32 0.59 -3.06 5.51
C VAL A 32 0.48 -4.21 4.51
N LEU A 33 0.07 -5.40 4.99
CA LEU A 33 -0.15 -6.57 4.15
C LEU A 33 -1.29 -6.34 3.14
N LEU A 34 -2.40 -5.76 3.60
CA LEU A 34 -3.53 -5.41 2.74
C LEU A 34 -3.11 -4.42 1.65
N LEU A 35 -2.32 -3.40 1.99
CA LEU A 35 -1.78 -2.43 1.03
C LEU A 35 -0.86 -3.10 0.00
N ALA A 36 0.01 -4.02 0.43
CA ALA A 36 0.89 -4.76 -0.45
C ALA A 36 0.11 -5.66 -1.43
N VAL A 37 -0.91 -6.37 -0.94
CA VAL A 37 -1.76 -7.24 -1.77
C VAL A 37 -2.54 -6.41 -2.79
N THR A 38 -3.13 -5.28 -2.38
CA THR A 38 -3.81 -4.37 -3.31
C THR A 38 -2.84 -3.84 -4.37
N PHE A 39 -1.61 -3.48 -3.98
CA PHE A 39 -0.58 -3.03 -4.91
C PHE A 39 -0.18 -4.10 -5.94
N ILE A 40 -0.03 -5.35 -5.50
CA ILE A 40 0.24 -6.50 -6.36
C ILE A 40 -0.94 -6.73 -7.32
N LEU A 41 -2.18 -6.71 -6.83
CA LEU A 41 -3.38 -6.79 -7.66
C LEU A 41 -3.45 -5.69 -8.73
N PHE A 42 -3.06 -4.46 -8.37
CA PHE A 42 -2.95 -3.35 -9.32
C PHE A 42 -1.86 -3.57 -10.38
N LEU A 43 -0.74 -4.20 -10.03
CA LEU A 43 0.32 -4.57 -10.99
C LEU A 43 -0.18 -5.58 -12.05
N PHE A 44 -1.13 -6.44 -11.70
CA PHE A 44 -1.63 -7.50 -12.58
C PHE A 44 -2.87 -7.13 -13.41
N ILE A 45 -3.69 -6.15 -12.99
CA ILE A 45 -5.01 -5.91 -13.59
C ILE A 45 -5.03 -4.78 -14.62
N ASP A 46 -4.35 -3.64 -14.40
CA ASP A 46 -4.42 -2.51 -15.34
C ASP A 46 -3.26 -1.52 -15.13
N TYR A 47 -2.48 -1.28 -16.19
CA TYR A 47 -1.38 -0.31 -16.28
C TYR A 47 -0.28 -0.43 -15.20
N PRO A 48 0.79 -1.20 -15.47
CA PRO A 48 1.92 -1.35 -14.54
C PRO A 48 2.75 -0.05 -14.38
N LEU A 49 2.62 0.92 -15.27
CA LEU A 49 3.49 2.10 -15.36
C LEU A 49 3.22 3.17 -14.28
N PRO A 50 1.99 3.66 -14.05
CA PRO A 50 1.76 4.79 -13.14
C PRO A 50 1.98 4.43 -11.66
N SER A 51 1.55 3.24 -11.26
CA SER A 51 1.69 2.71 -9.90
C SER A 51 3.15 2.35 -9.59
N ALA A 52 3.87 1.73 -10.53
CA ALA A 52 5.31 1.51 -10.39
C ALA A 52 6.10 2.83 -10.38
N LEU A 53 5.75 3.82 -11.21
CA LEU A 53 6.37 5.14 -11.21
C LEU A 53 6.18 5.90 -9.89
N SER A 54 5.03 5.76 -9.25
CA SER A 54 4.77 6.36 -7.93
C SER A 54 5.67 5.76 -6.84
N VAL A 55 5.85 4.44 -6.82
CA VAL A 55 6.75 3.80 -5.85
C VAL A 55 8.20 4.11 -6.15
N LEU A 56 8.57 4.13 -7.43
CA LEU A 56 9.93 4.46 -7.87
C LEU A 56 10.28 5.93 -7.55
N SER A 57 9.35 6.87 -7.70
CA SER A 57 9.55 8.27 -7.31
C SER A 57 9.68 8.45 -5.79
N MET A 58 8.91 7.71 -4.98
CA MET A 58 9.06 7.69 -3.52
C MET A 58 10.39 7.09 -3.06
N MET A 59 10.86 6.02 -3.70
CA MET A 59 12.19 5.44 -3.45
C MET A 59 13.31 6.40 -3.86
N LEU A 60 13.16 7.06 -5.02
CA LEU A 60 14.14 8.02 -5.53
C LEU A 60 14.25 9.24 -4.61
N LEU A 61 13.12 9.80 -4.15
CA LEU A 61 13.08 10.95 -3.24
C LEU A 61 13.77 10.64 -1.89
N LYS A 62 13.51 9.46 -1.33
CA LYS A 62 14.19 9.01 -0.09
C LYS A 62 15.70 8.82 -0.28
N ARG A 63 16.14 8.37 -1.46
CA ARG A 63 17.56 8.21 -1.79
C ARG A 63 18.23 9.57 -2.02
N LEU A 64 17.57 10.47 -2.76
CA LEU A 64 18.07 11.82 -3.03
C LEU A 64 18.21 12.63 -1.73
N LYS A 65 17.21 12.56 -0.84
CA LYS A 65 17.28 13.18 0.49
C LYS A 65 18.45 12.63 1.32
N ARG A 66 18.74 11.33 1.24
CA ARG A 66 19.91 10.75 1.93
C ARG A 66 21.24 11.22 1.35
N ILE A 67 21.34 11.38 0.03
CA ILE A 67 22.57 11.87 -0.62
C ILE A 67 22.81 13.35 -0.29
N LEU A 68 21.75 14.18 -0.24
CA LEU A 68 21.84 15.60 0.09
C LEU A 68 22.18 15.86 1.58
N ILE A 69 21.92 14.92 2.49
CA ILE A 69 22.28 15.05 3.91
C ILE A 69 23.75 14.65 4.17
N ILE A 70 24.36 13.90 3.26
CA ILE A 70 25.73 13.37 3.39
C ILE A 70 26.77 14.30 2.72
N ASN A 71 26.34 15.25 1.88
CA ASN A 71 27.18 16.22 1.19
C ASN A 71 26.98 17.62 1.78
#